data_AF-A0A512BUQ1-F1
#
_entry.id   AF-A0A512BUQ1-F1
#
_cell.length_a   1.000
_cell.length_b   1.000
_cell.length_c   1.000
_cell.angle_alpha   90.00
_cell.angle_beta   90.00
_cell.angle_gamma   90.00
#
_symmetry.space_group_name_H-M   'P 1'
#
loop_
_entity.id
_entity.type
_entity.pdbx_description
1 polymer ?
#
loop_
_entity_poly.entity_id
_entity_poly.type
_entity_poly.pdbx_seq_one_letter_code
_entity_poly.pdbx_strand_id
1 'polypeptide(L)'
;MNREWTEEELEILRRDREAKVPVPITAAKLNRPVPATYLRARMIGTQVQTHQAWEEATVARLRELVRADPPMTDKQIAAELCRTITQVRWKLKDLNLIGVRDLSKLAKATASSTVRPAVAKPAVVLKQASAHPPQPSRIPSPRQPEKPMVKAPVIDARTLLNVALRRLERDLETRLKTVVAETEAGMMQAAVAAIAAKRAIDNRLAELRARPIEEAKPEPSRPSKSTAETAQAESSPQKRRPPSSKPAPKPAVRTMVPAAPRGPVAREVQAPPEPTKIIVLDVPAPSRAAPQDAGPAQTSGRGGWKSVRRDPARVAAQARGKATSRADAVDLAQAAQVAIEQFISQRGVTKAEAAASQSLVTRLQARGYIVVREGDGWVIDQRHQIANEAELTAFAEARGISLGMAA
;
A
#
# COMPACT_ATOMS: atom_id res chain seq x y z
N MET A 1 -22.89 9.34 3.65
CA MET A 1 -24.17 9.11 2.96
C MET A 1 -24.16 7.73 2.31
N ASN A 2 -25.04 6.82 2.73
CA ASN A 2 -25.13 5.47 2.16
C ASN A 2 -26.12 5.47 0.99
N ARG A 3 -25.65 5.79 -0.23
CA ARG A 3 -26.47 5.64 -1.44
C ARG A 3 -26.77 4.15 -1.64
N GLU A 4 -28.03 3.77 -1.60
CA GLU A 4 -28.50 2.39 -1.77
C GLU A 4 -28.10 1.83 -3.13
N TRP A 5 -28.00 0.50 -3.25
CA TRP A 5 -27.65 -0.18 -4.50
C TRP A 5 -28.90 -0.46 -5.33
N THR A 6 -28.98 0.03 -6.57
CA THR A 6 -30.12 -0.24 -7.45
C THR A 6 -30.02 -1.62 -8.10
N GLU A 7 -31.16 -2.20 -8.50
CA GLU A 7 -31.24 -3.49 -9.20
C GLU A 7 -30.30 -3.53 -10.43
N GLU A 8 -30.26 -2.42 -11.19
CA GLU A 8 -29.40 -2.21 -12.35
C GLU A 8 -27.90 -2.26 -12.02
N GLU A 9 -27.47 -1.58 -10.94
CA GLU A 9 -26.07 -1.62 -10.48
C GLU A 9 -25.68 -3.04 -10.03
N LEU A 10 -26.61 -3.80 -9.44
CA LEU A 10 -26.39 -5.20 -9.07
C LEU A 10 -26.30 -6.10 -10.31
N GLU A 11 -27.09 -5.85 -11.35
CA GLU A 11 -27.05 -6.64 -12.59
C GLU A 11 -25.78 -6.35 -13.40
N ILE A 12 -25.36 -5.09 -13.52
CA ILE A 12 -24.06 -4.73 -14.09
C ILE A 12 -22.93 -5.42 -13.32
N LEU A 13 -23.00 -5.42 -11.97
CA LEU A 13 -22.02 -6.10 -11.13
C LEU A 13 -22.05 -7.63 -11.29
N ARG A 14 -23.21 -8.28 -11.54
CA ARG A 14 -23.27 -9.70 -11.89
C ARG A 14 -22.59 -9.97 -13.23
N ARG A 15 -22.97 -9.22 -14.28
CA ARG A 15 -22.47 -9.36 -15.66
C ARG A 15 -20.96 -9.13 -15.77
N ASP A 16 -20.44 -8.06 -15.18
CA ASP A 16 -18.99 -7.77 -15.19
C ASP A 16 -18.21 -8.87 -14.45
N ARG A 17 -18.78 -9.48 -13.39
CA ARG A 17 -18.10 -10.54 -12.63
C ARG A 17 -18.12 -11.88 -13.34
N GLU A 18 -19.19 -12.21 -14.07
CA GLU A 18 -19.26 -13.35 -14.99
C GLU A 18 -18.23 -13.22 -16.12
N ALA A 19 -18.10 -12.02 -16.69
CA ALA A 19 -17.04 -11.65 -17.64
C ALA A 19 -15.63 -11.50 -17.01
N LYS A 20 -15.45 -11.86 -15.72
CA LYS A 20 -14.19 -11.81 -14.96
C LYS A 20 -13.51 -10.44 -14.92
N VAL A 21 -14.26 -9.35 -15.08
CA VAL A 21 -13.74 -7.98 -15.03
C VAL A 21 -13.21 -7.66 -13.61
N PRO A 22 -12.04 -7.00 -13.50
CA PRO A 22 -11.53 -6.49 -12.23
C PRO A 22 -12.48 -5.49 -11.57
N VAL A 23 -12.79 -5.72 -10.29
CA VAL A 23 -13.73 -4.89 -9.49
C VAL A 23 -13.42 -3.38 -9.52
N PRO A 24 -12.16 -2.89 -9.55
CA PRO A 24 -11.89 -1.46 -9.68
C PRO A 24 -12.45 -0.83 -10.97
N ILE A 25 -12.48 -1.58 -12.08
CA ILE A 25 -13.04 -1.12 -13.36
C ILE A 25 -14.57 -1.01 -13.25
N THR A 26 -15.23 -2.03 -12.69
CA THR A 26 -16.67 -2.00 -12.43
C THR A 26 -17.07 -0.90 -11.44
N ALA A 27 -16.25 -0.67 -10.40
CA ALA A 27 -16.46 0.43 -9.45
C ALA A 27 -16.41 1.81 -10.13
N ALA A 28 -15.47 2.00 -11.07
CA ALA A 28 -15.41 3.20 -11.90
C ALA A 28 -16.64 3.34 -12.82
N LYS A 29 -17.06 2.27 -13.53
CA LYS A 29 -18.30 2.27 -14.34
C LYS A 29 -19.54 2.70 -13.55
N LEU A 30 -19.66 2.22 -12.31
CA LEU A 30 -20.82 2.49 -11.44
C LEU A 30 -20.71 3.81 -10.66
N ASN A 31 -19.60 4.55 -10.78
CA ASN A 31 -19.27 5.70 -9.93
C ASN A 31 -19.42 5.39 -8.42
N ARG A 32 -18.94 4.23 -8.00
CA ARG A 32 -18.98 3.76 -6.59
C ARG A 32 -17.56 3.60 -6.01
N PRO A 33 -17.36 3.85 -4.71
CA PRO A 33 -16.07 3.64 -4.08
C PRO A 33 -15.71 2.14 -4.08
N VAL A 34 -14.48 1.83 -4.52
CA VAL A 34 -13.97 0.45 -4.70
C VAL A 34 -14.24 -0.48 -3.51
N PRO A 35 -14.05 -0.07 -2.23
CA PRO A 35 -14.36 -0.93 -1.08
C PRO A 35 -15.83 -1.34 -0.98
N ALA A 36 -16.77 -0.44 -1.32
CA ALA A 36 -18.21 -0.74 -1.29
C ALA A 36 -18.58 -1.74 -2.41
N THR A 37 -18.00 -1.58 -3.60
CA THR A 37 -18.20 -2.51 -4.73
C THR A 37 -17.67 -3.91 -4.40
N TYR A 38 -16.51 -4.03 -3.75
CA TYR A 38 -16.00 -5.31 -3.24
C TYR A 38 -16.94 -5.93 -2.19
N LEU A 39 -17.38 -5.14 -1.20
CA LEU A 39 -18.27 -5.64 -0.16
C LEU A 39 -19.60 -6.12 -0.74
N ARG A 40 -20.15 -5.40 -1.73
CA ARG A 40 -21.40 -5.83 -2.40
C ARG A 40 -21.20 -7.05 -3.31
N ALA A 41 -20.12 -7.13 -4.08
CA ALA A 41 -19.79 -8.32 -4.87
C ALA A 41 -19.64 -9.58 -3.98
N ARG A 42 -19.09 -9.41 -2.77
CA ARG A 42 -19.04 -10.46 -1.74
C ARG A 42 -20.43 -10.86 -1.26
N MET A 43 -21.32 -9.91 -0.99
CA MET A 43 -22.70 -10.21 -0.56
C MET A 43 -23.56 -10.89 -1.64
N ILE A 44 -23.35 -10.60 -2.92
CA ILE A 44 -24.07 -11.26 -4.04
C ILE A 44 -23.50 -12.67 -4.32
N GLY A 45 -22.36 -13.04 -3.70
CA GLY A 45 -21.68 -14.31 -3.97
C GLY A 45 -20.83 -14.33 -5.25
N THR A 46 -20.71 -13.19 -5.97
CA THR A 46 -19.90 -13.06 -7.21
C THR A 46 -18.42 -12.77 -6.95
N GLN A 47 -18.02 -12.66 -5.68
CA GLN A 47 -16.64 -12.52 -5.24
C GLN A 47 -15.87 -13.85 -5.37
N VAL A 48 -15.53 -14.20 -6.61
CA VAL A 48 -14.47 -15.16 -6.96
C VAL A 48 -13.09 -14.65 -6.52
N GLN A 49 -12.87 -14.50 -5.20
CA GLN A 49 -11.68 -15.09 -4.62
C GLN A 49 -12.11 -16.47 -4.17
N THR A 50 -11.69 -17.49 -4.92
CA THR A 50 -11.69 -18.86 -4.44
C THR A 50 -10.73 -18.91 -3.26
N HIS A 51 -11.25 -18.60 -2.07
CA HIS A 51 -10.57 -18.84 -0.81
C HIS A 51 -10.39 -20.35 -0.70
N GLN A 52 -9.25 -20.83 -1.19
CA GLN A 52 -8.92 -22.25 -1.16
C GLN A 52 -9.06 -22.72 0.27
N ALA A 53 -10.01 -23.63 0.51
CA ALA A 53 -10.34 -24.09 1.85
C ALA A 53 -9.06 -24.59 2.54
N TRP A 54 -8.92 -24.29 3.83
CA TRP A 54 -7.79 -24.80 4.61
C TRP A 54 -8.14 -26.19 5.11
N GLU A 55 -7.89 -27.18 4.26
CA GLU A 55 -8.01 -28.61 4.61
C GLU A 55 -7.16 -28.93 5.83
N GLU A 56 -7.63 -29.86 6.67
CA GLU A 56 -6.98 -30.21 7.94
C GLU A 56 -5.58 -30.75 7.72
N ALA A 57 -5.34 -31.55 6.67
CA ALA A 57 -4.02 -32.01 6.27
C ALA A 57 -3.07 -30.85 5.91
N THR A 58 -3.56 -29.82 5.19
CA THR A 58 -2.78 -28.61 4.88
C THR A 58 -2.47 -27.82 6.16
N VAL A 59 -3.39 -27.78 7.13
CA VAL A 59 -3.19 -27.12 8.42
C VAL A 59 -2.23 -27.91 9.33
N ALA A 60 -2.25 -29.24 9.28
CA ALA A 60 -1.29 -30.09 9.97
C ALA A 60 0.13 -29.86 9.45
N ARG A 61 0.32 -29.89 8.12
CA ARG A 61 1.61 -29.57 7.48
C ARG A 61 2.07 -28.15 7.79
N LEU A 62 1.16 -27.16 7.83
CA LEU A 62 1.50 -25.80 8.27
C LEU A 62 2.06 -25.77 9.70
N ARG A 63 1.48 -26.54 10.64
CA ARG A 63 1.98 -26.64 12.03
C ARG A 63 3.34 -27.32 12.12
N GLU A 64 3.60 -28.31 11.25
CA GLU A 64 4.88 -29.01 11.16
C GLU A 64 5.98 -28.08 10.65
N LEU A 65 5.77 -27.41 9.51
CA LEU A 65 6.73 -26.45 8.92
C LEU A 65 7.01 -25.24 9.82
N VAL A 66 6.07 -24.87 10.69
CA VAL A 66 6.24 -23.84 11.73
C VAL A 66 7.13 -24.31 12.88
N ARG A 67 7.15 -25.62 13.17
CA ARG A 67 7.90 -26.25 14.27
C ARG A 67 9.24 -26.83 13.82
N ALA A 68 9.51 -26.92 12.52
CA ALA A 68 10.78 -27.38 11.99
C ALA A 68 11.94 -26.49 12.47
N ASP A 69 13.01 -27.09 12.96
CA ASP A 69 14.29 -26.44 13.21
C ASP A 69 15.26 -26.83 12.08
N PRO A 70 15.88 -25.87 11.34
CA PRO A 70 15.78 -24.43 11.52
C PRO A 70 14.44 -23.84 11.07
N PRO A 71 13.95 -22.77 11.73
CA PRO A 71 12.65 -22.18 11.43
C PRO A 71 12.60 -21.58 10.03
N MET A 72 11.75 -22.16 9.18
CA MET A 72 11.46 -21.63 7.85
C MET A 72 10.90 -20.21 7.90
N THR A 73 11.11 -19.45 6.82
CA THR A 73 10.46 -18.15 6.59
C THR A 73 9.05 -18.30 6.03
N ASP A 74 8.19 -17.29 6.23
CA ASP A 74 6.82 -17.30 5.67
C ASP A 74 6.81 -17.47 4.13
N LYS A 75 7.86 -17.00 3.45
CA LYS A 75 8.05 -17.17 2.01
C LYS A 75 8.33 -18.62 1.62
N GLN A 76 9.12 -19.35 2.40
CA GLN A 76 9.38 -20.79 2.18
C GLN A 76 8.12 -21.62 2.45
N ILE A 77 7.44 -21.38 3.57
CA ILE A 77 6.18 -22.06 3.93
C ILE A 77 5.10 -21.80 2.87
N ALA A 78 5.01 -20.57 2.35
CA ALA A 78 4.11 -20.21 1.25
C ALA A 78 4.42 -20.96 -0.05
N ALA A 79 5.71 -21.07 -0.41
CA ALA A 79 6.14 -21.84 -1.58
C ALA A 79 5.82 -23.33 -1.44
N GLU A 80 6.06 -23.93 -0.26
CA GLU A 80 5.85 -25.36 -0.04
C GLU A 80 4.36 -25.75 0.04
N LEU A 81 3.50 -24.89 0.59
CA LEU A 81 2.05 -25.09 0.63
C LEU A 81 1.34 -24.62 -0.65
N CYS A 82 2.07 -24.13 -1.67
CA CYS A 82 1.53 -23.54 -2.89
C CYS A 82 0.49 -22.42 -2.64
N ARG A 83 0.67 -21.62 -1.58
CA ARG A 83 -0.24 -20.53 -1.17
C ARG A 83 0.48 -19.19 -1.13
N THR A 84 -0.28 -18.10 -1.10
CA THR A 84 0.31 -16.76 -0.96
C THR A 84 0.83 -16.53 0.47
N ILE A 85 1.91 -15.74 0.60
CA ILE A 85 2.49 -15.33 1.89
C ILE A 85 1.42 -14.72 2.80
N THR A 86 0.53 -13.89 2.24
CA THR A 86 -0.59 -13.27 2.97
C THR A 86 -1.56 -14.32 3.52
N GLN A 87 -1.99 -15.30 2.72
CA GLN A 87 -2.88 -16.37 3.18
C GLN A 87 -2.24 -17.20 4.31
N VAL A 88 -0.96 -17.55 4.17
CA VAL A 88 -0.20 -18.27 5.22
C VAL A 88 -0.14 -17.44 6.49
N ARG A 89 0.26 -16.16 6.41
CA ARG A 89 0.38 -15.27 7.57
C ARG A 89 -0.96 -15.03 8.29
N TRP A 90 -2.06 -14.91 7.54
CA TRP A 90 -3.41 -14.85 8.12
C TRP A 90 -3.74 -16.14 8.86
N LYS A 91 -3.53 -17.32 8.24
CA LYS A 91 -3.82 -18.60 8.89
C LYS A 91 -2.93 -18.87 10.12
N LEU A 92 -1.68 -18.43 10.10
CA LEU A 92 -0.79 -18.47 11.28
C LEU A 92 -1.32 -17.59 12.42
N LYS A 93 -1.92 -16.44 12.11
CA LYS A 93 -2.59 -15.58 13.10
C LYS A 93 -3.84 -16.27 13.66
N ASP A 94 -4.71 -16.79 12.79
CA ASP A 94 -5.95 -17.48 13.19
C ASP A 94 -5.69 -18.69 14.11
N LEU A 95 -4.55 -19.36 13.92
CA LEU A 95 -4.12 -20.52 14.72
C LEU A 95 -3.24 -20.14 15.93
N ASN A 96 -3.02 -18.85 16.19
CA ASN A 96 -2.12 -18.31 17.23
C ASN A 96 -0.66 -18.84 17.17
N LEU A 97 -0.21 -19.30 15.99
CA LEU A 97 1.12 -19.88 15.79
C LEU A 97 2.23 -18.83 15.62
N ILE A 98 1.88 -17.55 15.48
CA ILE A 98 2.85 -16.45 15.31
C ILE A 98 3.76 -16.31 16.54
N GLY A 99 3.24 -16.50 17.75
CA GLY A 99 4.02 -16.41 18.99
C GLY A 99 4.90 -17.64 19.30
N VAL A 100 4.70 -18.76 18.59
CA VAL A 100 5.41 -20.03 18.84
C VAL A 100 6.74 -20.10 18.09
N ARG A 101 6.95 -19.28 17.05
CA ARG A 101 8.23 -19.20 16.34
C ARG A 101 9.19 -18.29 17.08
N ASP A 102 10.35 -18.83 17.44
CA ASP A 102 11.52 -18.07 17.87
C ASP A 102 11.95 -17.10 16.76
N LEU A 103 11.38 -15.89 16.76
CA LEU A 103 11.77 -14.81 15.84
C LEU A 103 13.28 -14.53 15.90
N SER A 104 13.88 -14.72 17.09
CA SER A 104 15.33 -14.66 17.32
C SER A 104 16.14 -15.71 16.54
N LYS A 105 15.64 -16.95 16.40
CA LYS A 105 16.28 -17.99 15.57
C LYS A 105 16.09 -17.69 14.08
N LEU A 106 14.89 -17.24 13.71
CA LEU A 106 14.56 -16.89 12.31
C LEU A 106 15.38 -15.69 11.81
N ALA A 107 15.60 -14.68 12.66
CA ALA A 107 16.50 -13.56 12.38
C ALA A 107 17.96 -14.03 12.20
N LYS A 108 18.46 -14.92 13.07
CA LYS A 108 19.81 -15.53 12.91
C LYS A 108 19.94 -16.31 11.61
N ALA A 109 18.99 -17.20 11.30
CA ALA A 109 18.99 -17.98 10.05
C ALA A 109 18.95 -17.08 8.80
N THR A 110 18.13 -16.02 8.82
CA THR A 110 18.04 -15.05 7.72
C THR A 110 19.32 -14.25 7.57
N ALA A 111 19.95 -13.83 8.68
CA ALA A 111 21.24 -13.14 8.66
C ALA A 111 22.34 -14.04 8.07
N SER A 112 22.45 -15.30 8.52
CA SER A 112 23.41 -16.27 7.98
C SER A 112 23.20 -16.56 6.49
N SER A 113 21.94 -16.63 6.03
CA SER A 113 21.63 -16.82 4.59
C SER A 113 21.91 -15.59 3.72
N THR A 114 21.96 -14.39 4.32
CA THR A 114 22.22 -13.13 3.61
C THR A 114 23.70 -12.76 3.58
N VAL A 115 24.59 -13.55 4.19
CA VAL A 115 26.05 -13.45 4.00
C VAL A 115 26.40 -13.91 2.59
N ARG A 116 26.30 -12.96 1.68
CA ARG A 116 26.60 -13.06 0.25
C ARG A 116 28.00 -13.69 0.06
N PRO A 117 28.15 -14.78 -0.72
CA PRO A 117 29.47 -15.31 -1.03
C PRO A 117 30.28 -14.22 -1.75
N ALA A 118 31.48 -13.95 -1.24
CA ALA A 118 32.37 -12.96 -1.83
C ALA A 118 32.69 -13.37 -3.27
N VAL A 119 32.51 -12.44 -4.21
CA VAL A 119 32.73 -12.68 -5.64
C VAL A 119 34.19 -13.08 -5.86
N ALA A 120 34.41 -14.37 -6.12
CA ALA A 120 35.69 -14.88 -6.58
C ALA A 120 36.01 -14.22 -7.94
N LYS A 121 37.19 -13.60 -8.03
CA LYS A 121 37.66 -12.93 -9.24
C LYS A 121 37.78 -13.97 -10.37
N PRO A 122 37.26 -13.70 -11.59
CA PRO A 122 37.51 -14.59 -12.72
C PRO A 122 39.00 -14.58 -13.05
N ALA A 123 39.63 -15.75 -13.05
CA ALA A 123 41.02 -15.91 -13.44
C ALA A 123 41.19 -15.64 -14.95
N VAL A 124 42.31 -15.00 -15.30
CA VAL A 124 42.68 -14.69 -16.67
C VAL A 124 42.97 -15.99 -17.43
N VAL A 125 42.18 -16.31 -18.45
CA VAL A 125 42.50 -17.39 -19.40
C VAL A 125 43.50 -16.84 -20.43
N LEU A 126 44.67 -17.46 -20.49
CA LEU A 126 45.73 -17.10 -21.42
C LEU A 126 45.36 -17.40 -22.89
N LYS A 127 45.95 -16.59 -23.77
CA LYS A 127 45.98 -16.81 -25.23
C LYS A 127 46.65 -18.15 -25.56
N GLN A 128 46.12 -18.85 -26.56
CA GLN A 128 46.94 -19.65 -27.48
C GLN A 128 46.51 -19.36 -28.92
N ALA A 129 47.42 -19.56 -29.87
CA ALA A 129 47.48 -18.77 -31.10
C ALA A 129 47.22 -19.59 -32.38
N SER A 130 46.86 -18.85 -33.44
CA SER A 130 47.32 -19.03 -34.83
C SER A 130 47.35 -20.44 -35.46
N ALA A 131 46.51 -20.65 -36.47
CA ALA A 131 46.99 -21.02 -37.81
C ALA A 131 45.94 -20.65 -38.89
N HIS A 132 46.39 -20.37 -40.11
CA HIS A 132 45.55 -20.07 -41.28
C HIS A 132 45.79 -21.15 -42.39
N PRO A 133 45.24 -21.03 -43.63
CA PRO A 133 44.46 -22.09 -44.30
C PRO A 133 45.32 -22.99 -45.24
N PRO A 134 44.74 -23.90 -46.06
CA PRO A 134 44.25 -23.48 -47.39
C PRO A 134 43.09 -24.32 -48.04
N GLN A 135 42.55 -23.82 -49.17
CA GLN A 135 41.91 -24.60 -50.26
C GLN A 135 42.99 -24.99 -51.32
N PRO A 136 42.72 -25.65 -52.48
CA PRO A 136 41.57 -26.46 -52.96
C PRO A 136 41.99 -27.86 -53.48
N SER A 137 41.06 -28.66 -54.07
CA SER A 137 41.19 -29.33 -55.40
C SER A 137 40.53 -30.73 -55.58
N ARG A 138 39.77 -30.85 -56.68
CA ARG A 138 39.53 -31.98 -57.62
C ARG A 138 39.80 -33.46 -57.23
N ILE A 139 38.72 -34.25 -57.38
CA ILE A 139 38.53 -35.67 -57.82
C ILE A 139 39.74 -36.26 -58.59
N PRO A 140 40.25 -37.49 -58.28
CA PRO A 140 39.57 -38.74 -58.68
C PRO A 140 39.60 -39.95 -57.72
N SER A 141 38.63 -40.86 -57.92
CA SER A 141 38.53 -42.15 -57.25
C SER A 141 39.68 -43.12 -57.59
N PRO A 142 40.12 -43.91 -56.61
CA PRO A 142 40.38 -45.33 -56.85
C PRO A 142 39.63 -46.24 -55.86
N ARG A 143 39.38 -47.48 -56.30
CA ARG A 143 38.78 -48.57 -55.51
C ARG A 143 39.68 -48.96 -54.34
N GLN A 144 39.13 -49.10 -53.13
CA GLN A 144 39.67 -49.85 -51.97
C GLN A 144 38.54 -49.98 -50.89
N PRO A 145 38.66 -50.80 -49.83
CA PRO A 145 38.17 -52.18 -49.82
C PRO A 145 36.94 -52.35 -48.90
N GLU A 146 36.57 -53.59 -48.61
CA GLU A 146 35.41 -53.97 -47.81
C GLU A 146 35.37 -53.26 -46.43
N LYS A 147 34.19 -52.74 -46.09
CA LYS A 147 33.95 -51.95 -44.88
C LYS A 147 34.17 -52.82 -43.63
N PRO A 148 35.11 -52.47 -42.71
CA PRO A 148 35.05 -53.04 -41.37
C PRO A 148 33.73 -52.61 -40.72
N MET A 149 33.01 -53.55 -40.11
CA MET A 149 31.85 -53.25 -39.27
C MET A 149 32.32 -52.47 -38.03
N VAL A 150 32.36 -51.15 -38.16
CA VAL A 150 32.55 -50.24 -37.03
C VAL A 150 31.36 -50.45 -36.10
N LYS A 151 31.58 -51.17 -35.00
CA LYS A 151 30.59 -51.35 -33.94
C LYS A 151 30.13 -49.97 -33.50
N ALA A 152 28.82 -49.72 -33.59
CA ALA A 152 28.25 -48.43 -33.21
C ALA A 152 28.68 -48.10 -31.77
N PRO A 153 29.15 -46.86 -31.51
CA PRO A 153 29.54 -46.48 -30.15
C PRO A 153 28.34 -46.64 -29.22
N VAL A 154 28.54 -47.34 -28.10
CA VAL A 154 27.53 -47.45 -27.04
C VAL A 154 27.45 -46.08 -26.35
N ILE A 155 26.62 -45.20 -26.88
CA ILE A 155 26.39 -43.88 -26.31
C ILE A 155 25.58 -44.06 -25.03
N ASP A 156 26.18 -43.74 -23.89
CA ASP A 156 25.50 -43.79 -22.58
C ASP A 156 24.28 -42.86 -22.59
N ALA A 157 23.09 -43.45 -22.44
CA ALA A 157 21.82 -42.75 -22.43
C ALA A 157 21.75 -41.65 -21.35
N ARG A 158 22.49 -41.79 -20.23
CA ARG A 158 22.58 -40.74 -19.19
C ARG A 158 23.29 -39.48 -19.71
N THR A 159 24.30 -39.63 -20.57
CA THR A 159 24.99 -38.48 -21.18
C THR A 159 24.07 -37.72 -22.13
N LEU A 160 23.30 -38.43 -22.95
CA LEU A 160 22.28 -37.83 -23.84
C LEU A 160 21.19 -37.09 -23.05
N LEU A 161 20.68 -37.69 -21.97
CA LEU A 161 19.69 -37.04 -21.10
C LEU A 161 20.24 -35.77 -20.46
N ASN A 162 21.46 -35.80 -19.94
CA ASN A 162 22.12 -34.62 -19.36
C ASN A 162 22.36 -33.50 -20.39
N VAL A 163 22.70 -33.85 -21.63
CA VAL A 163 22.83 -32.88 -22.74
C VAL A 163 21.46 -32.28 -23.11
N ALA A 164 20.41 -33.09 -23.15
CA ALA A 164 19.04 -32.63 -23.42
C ALA A 164 18.52 -31.70 -22.32
N LEU A 165 18.72 -32.03 -21.04
CA LEU A 165 18.36 -31.18 -19.90
C LEU A 165 19.09 -29.83 -19.96
N ARG A 166 20.41 -29.83 -20.15
CA ARG A 166 21.20 -28.58 -20.28
C ARG A 166 20.82 -27.74 -21.50
N ARG A 167 20.24 -28.35 -22.55
CA ARG A 167 19.68 -27.62 -23.69
C ARG A 167 18.36 -26.97 -23.31
N LEU A 168 17.45 -27.72 -22.69
CA LEU A 168 16.16 -27.21 -22.21
C LEU A 168 16.34 -26.07 -21.19
N GLU A 169 17.30 -26.16 -20.28
CA GLU A 169 17.66 -25.09 -19.34
C GLU A 169 18.03 -23.79 -20.06
N ARG A 170 18.87 -23.86 -21.11
CA ARG A 170 19.25 -22.70 -21.93
C ARG A 170 18.10 -22.15 -22.77
N ASP A 171 17.24 -23.03 -23.30
CA ASP A 171 16.05 -22.63 -24.07
C ASP A 171 15.00 -21.96 -23.16
N LEU A 172 14.90 -22.35 -21.88
CA LEU A 172 14.07 -21.70 -20.87
C LEU A 172 14.68 -20.38 -20.37
N GLU A 173 16.00 -20.33 -20.11
CA GLU A 173 16.71 -19.12 -19.69
C GLU A 173 16.62 -18.01 -20.76
N THR A 174 16.78 -18.36 -22.04
CA THR A 174 16.62 -17.42 -23.15
C THR A 174 15.18 -16.92 -23.27
N ARG A 175 14.18 -17.81 -23.21
CA ARG A 175 12.75 -17.41 -23.18
C ARG A 175 12.41 -16.48 -22.01
N LEU A 176 12.91 -16.76 -20.80
CA LEU A 176 12.71 -15.90 -19.64
C LEU A 176 13.34 -14.51 -19.84
N LYS A 177 14.56 -14.43 -20.39
CA LYS A 177 15.21 -13.15 -20.72
C LYS A 177 14.41 -12.36 -21.75
N THR A 178 13.88 -13.00 -22.78
CA THR A 178 13.02 -12.35 -23.79
C THR A 178 11.74 -11.80 -23.16
N VAL A 179 11.01 -12.60 -22.38
CA VAL A 179 9.77 -12.16 -21.71
C VAL A 179 10.04 -11.01 -20.73
N VAL A 180 11.13 -11.07 -19.95
CA VAL A 180 11.51 -9.96 -19.07
C VAL A 180 11.77 -8.69 -19.89
N ALA A 181 12.59 -8.76 -20.94
CA ALA A 181 12.88 -7.61 -21.79
C ALA A 181 11.62 -7.01 -22.47
N GLU A 182 10.68 -7.85 -22.91
CA GLU A 182 9.38 -7.42 -23.45
C GLU A 182 8.53 -6.69 -22.40
N THR A 183 8.47 -7.21 -21.16
CA THR A 183 7.74 -6.55 -20.07
C THR A 183 8.39 -5.24 -19.64
N GLU A 184 9.73 -5.17 -19.60
CA GLU A 184 10.46 -3.93 -19.32
C GLU A 184 10.26 -2.88 -20.41
N ALA A 185 10.28 -3.29 -21.69
CA ALA A 185 9.96 -2.41 -22.81
C ALA A 185 8.52 -1.86 -22.73
N GLY A 186 7.54 -2.72 -22.41
CA GLY A 186 6.15 -2.31 -22.20
C GLY A 186 5.98 -1.33 -21.04
N MET A 187 6.65 -1.57 -19.91
CA MET A 187 6.66 -0.64 -18.76
C MET A 187 7.31 0.70 -19.11
N MET A 188 8.42 0.70 -19.86
CA MET A 188 9.07 1.94 -20.31
C MET A 188 8.18 2.74 -21.28
N GLN A 189 7.51 2.08 -22.22
CA GLN A 189 6.56 2.74 -23.13
C GLN A 189 5.38 3.35 -22.36
N ALA A 190 4.80 2.61 -21.40
CA ALA A 190 3.73 3.12 -20.55
C ALA A 190 4.17 4.33 -19.70
N ALA A 191 5.38 4.30 -19.14
CA ALA A 191 5.95 5.41 -18.39
C ALA A 191 6.18 6.66 -19.28
N VAL A 192 6.69 6.49 -20.50
CA VAL A 192 6.86 7.59 -21.47
C VAL A 192 5.51 8.18 -21.86
N ALA A 193 4.50 7.35 -22.13
CA ALA A 193 3.14 7.80 -22.43
C ALA A 193 2.50 8.58 -21.26
N ALA A 194 2.69 8.12 -20.02
CA ALA A 194 2.21 8.82 -18.83
C ALA A 194 2.90 10.19 -18.64
N ILE A 195 4.21 10.29 -18.90
CA ILE A 195 4.95 11.57 -18.87
C ILE A 195 4.44 12.51 -19.97
N ALA A 196 4.17 12.01 -21.18
CA ALA A 196 3.60 12.80 -22.26
C ALA A 196 2.20 13.32 -21.93
N ALA A 197 1.33 12.46 -21.39
CA ALA A 197 -0.02 12.84 -20.95
C ALA A 197 0.03 13.90 -19.83
N LYS A 198 0.94 13.77 -18.85
CA LYS A 198 1.13 14.78 -17.80
C LYS A 198 1.53 16.13 -18.41
N ARG A 199 2.48 16.16 -19.36
CA ARG A 199 2.89 17.40 -20.04
C ARG A 199 1.75 18.05 -20.81
N ALA A 200 0.88 17.27 -21.46
CA ALA A 200 -0.31 17.81 -22.13
C ALA A 200 -1.29 18.48 -21.14
N ILE A 201 -1.48 17.89 -19.94
CA ILE A 201 -2.28 18.49 -18.87
C ILE A 201 -1.63 19.76 -18.33
N ASP A 202 -0.32 19.72 -18.05
CA ASP A 202 0.45 20.88 -17.55
C ASP A 202 0.39 22.05 -18.56
N ASN A 203 0.51 21.78 -19.87
CA ASN A 203 0.36 22.78 -20.94
C ASN A 203 -1.05 23.37 -20.98
N ARG A 204 -2.10 22.54 -20.93
CA ARG A 204 -3.50 23.00 -20.91
C ARG A 204 -3.81 23.85 -19.68
N LEU A 205 -3.21 23.54 -18.52
CA LEU A 205 -3.31 24.37 -17.31
C LEU A 205 -2.55 25.70 -17.47
N ALA A 206 -1.43 25.73 -18.19
CA ALA A 206 -0.73 26.96 -18.51
C ALA A 206 -1.54 27.85 -19.48
N GLU A 207 -2.16 27.28 -20.51
CA GLU A 207 -3.07 27.99 -21.43
C GLU A 207 -4.27 28.60 -20.71
N LEU A 208 -4.90 27.84 -19.80
CA LEU A 208 -6.02 28.35 -18.99
C LEU A 208 -5.63 29.48 -18.03
N ARG A 209 -4.37 29.50 -17.56
CA ARG A 209 -3.82 30.62 -16.75
C ARG A 209 -3.37 31.81 -17.59
N ALA A 210 -2.98 31.57 -18.84
CA ALA A 210 -2.50 32.59 -19.78
C ALA A 210 -3.64 33.32 -20.49
N ARG A 211 -4.86 32.76 -20.52
CA ARG A 211 -6.05 33.49 -20.96
C ARG A 211 -6.38 34.62 -19.98
N PRO A 212 -6.26 35.91 -20.37
CA PRO A 212 -6.65 37.01 -19.52
C PRO A 212 -8.17 37.00 -19.30
N ILE A 213 -8.60 37.41 -18.11
CA ILE A 213 -10.01 37.58 -17.78
C ILE A 213 -10.45 38.94 -18.35
N GLU A 214 -10.77 39.01 -19.65
CA GLU A 214 -11.29 40.23 -20.28
C GLU A 214 -12.81 40.43 -20.06
N GLU A 215 -13.53 39.42 -19.57
CA GLU A 215 -14.97 39.53 -19.27
C GLU A 215 -15.24 39.68 -17.76
N ALA A 216 -14.95 40.89 -17.27
CA ALA A 216 -15.51 41.41 -16.02
C ALA A 216 -15.74 42.93 -16.10
N LYS A 217 -16.34 43.41 -17.21
CA LYS A 217 -16.97 44.74 -17.21
C LYS A 217 -18.20 44.69 -16.29
N PRO A 218 -18.26 45.47 -15.20
CA PRO A 218 -19.46 45.54 -14.38
C PRO A 218 -20.55 46.28 -15.15
N GLU A 219 -21.65 45.60 -15.50
CA GLU A 219 -22.85 46.30 -15.92
C GLU A 219 -23.41 47.14 -14.76
N PRO A 220 -23.73 48.43 -14.97
CA PRO A 220 -24.31 49.26 -13.93
C PRO A 220 -25.77 48.87 -13.68
N SER A 221 -26.08 48.66 -12.40
CA SER A 221 -27.41 48.35 -11.85
C SER A 221 -28.56 49.17 -12.44
N ARG A 222 -29.61 48.49 -12.96
CA ARG A 222 -30.95 49.06 -13.14
C ARG A 222 -31.92 48.51 -12.08
N PRO A 223 -32.54 49.36 -11.25
CA PRO A 223 -33.63 48.98 -10.37
C PRO A 223 -34.99 49.30 -11.02
N SER A 224 -35.80 48.28 -11.31
CA SER A 224 -37.20 48.46 -11.76
C SER A 224 -38.13 47.49 -11.02
N LYS A 225 -39.21 48.05 -10.45
CA LYS A 225 -40.29 47.32 -9.77
C LYS A 225 -41.35 46.82 -10.79
N SER A 226 -42.26 46.01 -10.23
CA SER A 226 -43.71 45.93 -10.50
C SER A 226 -44.29 44.99 -11.58
N THR A 227 -45.28 44.22 -11.10
CA THR A 227 -46.59 43.86 -11.71
C THR A 227 -46.67 43.03 -13.01
N ALA A 228 -47.11 41.78 -12.83
CA ALA A 228 -48.43 41.23 -13.22
C ALA A 228 -48.92 41.17 -14.69
N GLU A 229 -49.68 40.09 -14.94
CA GLU A 229 -50.71 39.85 -15.98
C GLU A 229 -50.36 39.48 -17.44
N THR A 230 -50.82 38.26 -17.81
CA THR A 230 -51.64 37.90 -19.01
C THR A 230 -51.00 38.14 -20.42
N ALA A 231 -50.97 37.23 -21.41
CA ALA A 231 -51.88 36.12 -21.76
C ALA A 231 -51.24 34.97 -22.58
N GLN A 232 -51.88 33.79 -22.49
CA GLN A 232 -52.21 32.80 -23.56
C GLN A 232 -51.24 32.48 -24.73
N ALA A 233 -50.87 31.18 -24.83
CA ALA A 233 -51.18 30.31 -25.97
C ALA A 233 -50.87 28.82 -25.66
N GLU A 234 -51.93 28.03 -25.60
CA GLU A 234 -52.12 26.62 -26.03
C GLU A 234 -50.85 25.83 -26.45
N SER A 235 -50.61 24.60 -25.94
CA SER A 235 -51.56 23.49 -26.02
C SER A 235 -51.23 22.32 -25.07
N SER A 236 -52.27 21.56 -24.70
CA SER A 236 -52.19 20.23 -24.06
C SER A 236 -53.28 19.36 -24.68
N PRO A 237 -53.00 18.09 -25.01
CA PRO A 237 -53.58 16.96 -24.23
C PRO A 237 -52.64 15.72 -24.21
N GLN A 238 -52.82 14.62 -23.47
CA GLN A 238 -53.72 14.21 -22.36
C GLN A 238 -53.06 12.98 -21.67
N LYS A 239 -52.98 12.90 -20.33
CA LYS A 239 -53.91 12.14 -19.46
C LYS A 239 -53.89 10.60 -19.65
N ARG A 240 -53.27 9.86 -18.71
CA ARG A 240 -53.79 8.61 -18.10
C ARG A 240 -52.95 8.08 -16.90
N ARG A 241 -53.30 8.53 -15.69
CA ARG A 241 -53.50 7.66 -14.51
C ARG A 241 -54.86 6.93 -14.68
N PRO A 242 -55.30 5.93 -13.86
CA PRO A 242 -54.93 5.58 -12.47
C PRO A 242 -54.73 4.03 -12.32
N PRO A 243 -54.98 3.32 -11.19
CA PRO A 243 -55.25 3.75 -9.81
C PRO A 243 -54.43 3.06 -8.71
N SER A 244 -54.52 3.64 -7.51
CA SER A 244 -54.15 3.05 -6.22
C SER A 244 -55.21 2.08 -5.69
N SER A 245 -54.81 1.04 -4.98
CA SER A 245 -55.68 0.30 -4.05
C SER A 245 -55.01 0.11 -2.68
N LYS A 246 -55.72 0.50 -1.61
CA LYS A 246 -55.51 0.06 -0.23
C LYS A 246 -56.64 -0.91 0.14
N PRO A 247 -56.33 -2.04 0.79
CA PRO A 247 -56.83 -2.35 2.15
C PRO A 247 -55.74 -3.01 3.02
N ALA A 248 -55.87 -3.30 4.32
CA ALA A 248 -56.69 -2.78 5.44
C ALA A 248 -55.97 -3.16 6.77
N PRO A 249 -56.26 -2.52 7.94
CA PRO A 249 -55.46 -2.76 9.14
C PRO A 249 -56.02 -3.83 10.11
N LYS A 250 -55.10 -4.53 10.80
CA LYS A 250 -55.30 -5.36 12.04
C LYS A 250 -56.03 -6.72 11.81
N PRO A 251 -55.79 -7.79 12.62
CA PRO A 251 -55.69 -7.79 14.08
C PRO A 251 -54.45 -8.49 14.71
N ALA A 252 -54.43 -8.49 16.05
CA ALA A 252 -53.38 -9.09 16.88
C ALA A 252 -53.58 -10.59 17.09
N VAL A 253 -52.48 -11.30 17.39
CA VAL A 253 -52.50 -12.65 17.98
C VAL A 253 -51.71 -12.65 19.29
N ARG A 254 -52.38 -13.03 20.38
CA ARG A 254 -51.80 -13.34 21.70
C ARG A 254 -51.65 -14.87 21.82
N THR A 255 -50.47 -15.31 22.26
CA THR A 255 -50.19 -16.66 22.77
C THR A 255 -49.02 -16.45 23.77
N MET A 256 -49.15 -16.36 25.11
CA MET A 256 -49.69 -17.32 26.10
C MET A 256 -49.09 -18.72 25.86
N VAL A 257 -48.13 -19.25 26.62
CA VAL A 257 -48.10 -19.78 28.02
C VAL A 257 -46.73 -20.51 28.19
N PRO A 258 -46.19 -20.94 29.36
CA PRO A 258 -46.41 -20.59 30.78
C PRO A 258 -45.16 -20.01 31.49
N ALA A 259 -45.34 -19.61 32.75
CA ALA A 259 -44.26 -19.44 33.72
C ALA A 259 -43.91 -20.78 34.43
N ALA A 260 -42.67 -20.90 34.90
CA ALA A 260 -42.31 -21.77 36.04
C ALA A 260 -41.15 -21.12 36.85
N PRO A 261 -41.04 -21.35 38.17
CA PRO A 261 -40.31 -20.44 39.07
C PRO A 261 -39.04 -21.04 39.71
N ARG A 262 -38.48 -20.31 40.70
CA ARG A 262 -37.32 -20.58 41.58
C ARG A 262 -36.00 -19.98 41.05
N GLY A 263 -35.22 -19.24 41.82
CA GLY A 263 -35.42 -18.75 43.20
C GLY A 263 -34.32 -17.75 43.59
N PRO A 264 -34.44 -17.00 44.70
CA PRO A 264 -33.46 -15.98 45.08
C PRO A 264 -32.22 -16.62 45.72
N VAL A 265 -31.04 -16.28 45.24
CA VAL A 265 -29.78 -16.45 45.99
C VAL A 265 -29.22 -15.06 46.23
N ALA A 266 -29.38 -14.57 47.46
CA ALA A 266 -28.67 -13.39 47.93
C ALA A 266 -27.16 -13.69 47.92
N ARG A 267 -26.36 -12.76 47.38
CA ARG A 267 -24.92 -12.76 47.62
C ARG A 267 -24.42 -11.34 47.88
N GLU A 268 -24.53 -11.00 49.16
CA GLU A 268 -23.45 -10.42 49.95
C GLU A 268 -22.71 -9.21 49.34
N VAL A 269 -23.06 -8.04 49.86
CA VAL A 269 -22.35 -6.78 49.64
C VAL A 269 -20.96 -6.88 50.28
N GLN A 270 -19.92 -6.95 49.46
CA GLN A 270 -18.54 -6.86 49.94
C GLN A 270 -18.07 -5.40 49.89
N ALA A 271 -17.61 -4.88 51.02
CA ALA A 271 -17.23 -3.48 51.19
C ALA A 271 -15.93 -3.12 50.42
N PRO A 272 -15.75 -1.86 49.99
CA PRO A 272 -14.52 -1.41 49.35
C PRO A 272 -13.36 -1.26 50.36
N PRO A 273 -12.13 -1.68 50.02
CA PRO A 273 -10.96 -1.44 50.87
C PRO A 273 -10.51 0.03 50.82
N GLU A 274 -9.94 0.51 51.93
CA GLU A 274 -9.53 1.90 52.13
C GLU A 274 -8.32 2.33 51.27
N PRO A 275 -8.20 3.63 50.92
CA PRO A 275 -7.07 4.13 50.15
C PRO A 275 -5.79 4.26 51.00
N THR A 276 -4.71 3.64 50.54
CA THR A 276 -3.38 3.78 51.16
C THR A 276 -2.80 5.19 50.94
N LYS A 277 -2.34 5.82 52.03
CA LYS A 277 -1.64 7.10 51.99
C LYS A 277 -0.23 6.91 51.42
N ILE A 278 0.02 7.41 50.22
CA ILE A 278 1.37 7.50 49.64
C ILE A 278 2.06 8.74 50.20
N ILE A 279 3.15 8.53 50.93
CA ILE A 279 4.02 9.61 51.41
C ILE A 279 4.97 9.98 50.26
N VAL A 280 4.87 11.21 49.78
CA VAL A 280 5.80 11.75 48.77
C VAL A 280 7.05 12.24 49.50
N LEU A 281 8.18 11.53 49.32
CA LEU A 281 9.49 12.11 49.60
C LEU A 281 9.93 12.93 48.38
N ASP A 282 10.12 14.22 48.60
CA ASP A 282 10.61 15.15 47.58
C ASP A 282 12.14 15.11 47.51
N VAL A 283 12.71 14.93 46.32
CA VAL A 283 14.16 14.87 46.09
C VAL A 283 14.50 15.80 44.91
N PRO A 284 15.28 16.87 45.14
CA PRO A 284 15.49 17.89 44.12
C PRO A 284 16.39 17.40 42.98
N ALA A 285 15.94 17.59 41.74
CA ALA A 285 16.69 17.25 40.54
C ALA A 285 17.79 18.27 40.23
N PRO A 286 18.96 17.85 39.70
CA PRO A 286 20.05 18.75 39.35
C PRO A 286 19.74 19.57 38.09
N SER A 287 20.01 20.86 38.14
CA SER A 287 19.83 21.81 37.04
C SER A 287 20.79 21.50 35.87
N ARG A 288 20.24 21.31 34.66
CA ARG A 288 21.04 21.17 33.43
C ARG A 288 20.94 22.44 32.60
N ALA A 289 22.10 23.03 32.30
CA ALA A 289 22.23 24.31 31.63
C ALA A 289 21.72 24.31 30.17
N ALA A 290 21.19 25.45 29.74
CA ALA A 290 20.86 25.75 28.35
C ALA A 290 22.12 26.06 27.53
N PRO A 291 22.22 25.63 26.26
CA PRO A 291 23.21 26.15 25.32
C PRO A 291 22.75 27.51 24.77
N GLN A 292 23.69 28.46 24.74
CA GLN A 292 23.45 29.86 24.35
C GLN A 292 23.54 30.06 22.82
N ASP A 293 22.86 31.09 22.33
CA ASP A 293 23.15 31.70 21.03
C ASP A 293 24.60 32.18 20.92
N ALA A 294 25.23 31.94 19.77
CA ALA A 294 26.44 32.64 19.37
C ALA A 294 26.47 32.82 17.84
N GLY A 295 26.41 34.10 17.43
CA GLY A 295 26.75 34.53 16.07
C GLY A 295 28.27 34.60 15.84
N PRO A 296 28.75 35.44 14.89
CA PRO A 296 29.17 34.85 13.63
C PRO A 296 30.66 34.97 13.31
N ALA A 297 31.07 34.13 12.34
CA ALA A 297 32.23 34.28 11.46
C ALA A 297 33.65 34.22 12.06
N GLN A 298 34.41 33.18 11.65
CA GLN A 298 35.86 33.30 11.46
C GLN A 298 36.33 32.52 10.23
N THR A 299 36.80 33.22 9.22
CA THR A 299 37.35 32.65 7.98
C THR A 299 38.86 32.53 8.03
N SER A 300 39.37 31.30 8.01
CA SER A 300 40.78 30.93 7.80
C SER A 300 40.83 29.43 7.49
N GLY A 301 41.58 28.89 6.53
CA GLY A 301 42.47 29.48 5.52
C GLY A 301 43.17 28.35 4.75
N ARG A 302 43.62 28.61 3.51
CA ARG A 302 44.34 27.69 2.59
C ARG A 302 43.61 26.40 2.17
N GLY A 303 43.18 26.38 0.91
CA GLY A 303 42.65 25.19 0.24
C GLY A 303 41.96 25.57 -1.07
N GLY A 304 42.69 26.26 -1.96
CA GLY A 304 42.06 26.98 -3.07
C GLY A 304 41.48 26.03 -4.11
N TRP A 305 40.17 26.12 -4.35
CA TRP A 305 39.56 26.05 -5.68
C TRP A 305 38.67 27.28 -5.85
N LYS A 306 38.61 27.82 -7.07
CA LYS A 306 37.97 29.11 -7.36
C LYS A 306 36.46 29.03 -7.09
N SER A 307 35.99 29.75 -6.07
CA SER A 307 34.57 29.95 -5.79
C SER A 307 33.93 30.88 -6.83
N VAL A 308 33.75 30.36 -8.04
CA VAL A 308 32.88 30.98 -9.04
C VAL A 308 31.48 30.99 -8.46
N ARG A 309 31.02 32.17 -8.01
CA ARG A 309 29.62 32.42 -7.68
C ARG A 309 28.79 32.09 -8.91
N ARG A 310 28.17 30.91 -8.96
CA ARG A 310 27.23 30.56 -10.01
C ARG A 310 25.93 31.29 -9.70
N ASP A 311 25.45 32.09 -10.65
CA ASP A 311 24.13 32.74 -10.53
C ASP A 311 23.06 31.70 -10.20
N PRO A 312 22.17 31.97 -9.20
CA PRO A 312 21.11 31.04 -8.84
C PRO A 312 20.18 30.73 -10.02
N ALA A 313 19.97 31.69 -10.93
CA ALA A 313 19.24 31.50 -12.18
C ALA A 313 19.88 30.43 -13.09
N ARG A 314 21.21 30.32 -13.10
CA ARG A 314 21.95 29.35 -13.93
C ARG A 314 21.96 27.96 -13.30
N VAL A 315 21.96 27.87 -11.96
CA VAL A 315 21.79 26.60 -11.21
C VAL A 315 20.38 26.03 -11.45
N ALA A 316 19.34 26.85 -11.39
CA ALA A 316 17.96 26.44 -11.69
C ALA A 316 17.78 25.93 -13.13
N ALA A 317 18.48 26.51 -14.11
CA ALA A 317 18.48 26.03 -15.49
C ALA A 317 19.24 24.69 -15.64
N GLN A 318 20.34 24.50 -14.91
CA GLN A 318 21.18 23.30 -15.03
C GLN A 318 20.56 22.05 -14.37
N ALA A 319 19.67 22.23 -13.40
CA ALA A 319 18.87 21.16 -12.77
C ALA A 319 17.92 20.40 -13.73
N ARG A 320 17.79 20.83 -14.99
CA ARG A 320 17.06 20.10 -16.05
C ARG A 320 17.95 19.11 -16.83
N GLY A 321 19.26 19.11 -16.60
CA GLY A 321 20.16 18.06 -17.09
C GLY A 321 20.00 16.78 -16.27
N LYS A 322 20.15 15.61 -16.93
CA LYS A 322 20.18 14.31 -16.22
C LYS A 322 21.37 14.32 -15.24
N ALA A 323 21.12 14.08 -13.96
CA ALA A 323 22.17 14.00 -12.95
C ALA A 323 23.13 12.84 -13.28
N THR A 324 24.35 13.17 -13.71
CA THR A 324 25.40 12.20 -14.06
C THR A 324 26.44 12.02 -12.94
N SER A 325 26.41 12.88 -11.91
CA SER A 325 27.30 12.80 -10.74
C SER A 325 26.57 12.40 -9.47
N ARG A 326 27.28 11.70 -8.58
CA ARG A 326 26.81 11.35 -7.23
C ARG A 326 26.62 12.60 -6.34
N ALA A 327 27.37 13.67 -6.59
CA ALA A 327 27.21 14.94 -5.88
C ALA A 327 25.84 15.57 -6.22
N ASP A 328 25.53 15.74 -7.51
CA ASP A 328 24.26 16.29 -7.99
C ASP A 328 23.05 15.52 -7.43
N ALA A 329 23.17 14.20 -7.25
CA ALA A 329 22.11 13.37 -6.66
C ALA A 329 21.89 13.64 -5.15
N VAL A 330 22.96 13.98 -4.40
CA VAL A 330 22.86 14.37 -2.98
C VAL A 330 22.27 15.77 -2.87
N ASP A 331 22.73 16.72 -3.68
CA ASP A 331 22.22 18.10 -3.69
C ASP A 331 20.73 18.14 -4.07
N LEU A 332 20.32 17.33 -5.06
CA LEU A 332 18.91 17.20 -5.46
C LEU A 332 18.05 16.54 -4.37
N ALA A 333 18.59 15.55 -3.65
CA ALA A 333 17.90 14.95 -2.51
C ALA A 333 17.72 15.93 -1.34
N GLN A 334 18.73 16.73 -1.02
CA GLN A 334 18.64 17.79 -0.01
C GLN A 334 17.67 18.89 -0.43
N ALA A 335 17.73 19.35 -1.69
CA ALA A 335 16.78 20.33 -2.22
C ALA A 335 15.32 19.81 -2.17
N ALA A 336 15.11 18.52 -2.45
CA ALA A 336 13.80 17.88 -2.32
C ALA A 336 13.32 17.81 -0.86
N GLN A 337 14.21 17.51 0.11
CA GLN A 337 13.87 17.53 1.53
C GLN A 337 13.46 18.94 1.99
N VAL A 338 14.25 19.97 1.66
CA VAL A 338 13.92 21.38 2.00
C VAL A 338 12.60 21.81 1.36
N ALA A 339 12.32 21.42 0.12
CA ALA A 339 11.04 21.72 -0.54
C ALA A 339 9.85 21.00 0.13
N ILE A 340 10.03 19.78 0.62
CA ILE A 340 9.02 19.04 1.40
C ILE A 340 8.79 19.73 2.76
N GLU A 341 9.84 20.16 3.45
CA GLU A 341 9.73 20.86 4.73
C GLU A 341 9.03 22.22 4.57
N GLN A 342 9.38 22.99 3.53
CA GLN A 342 8.69 24.24 3.19
C GLN A 342 7.23 24.01 2.80
N PHE A 343 6.91 22.92 2.10
CA PHE A 343 5.52 22.57 1.77
C PHE A 343 4.71 22.18 3.02
N ILE A 344 5.33 21.46 3.97
CA ILE A 344 4.71 21.08 5.25
C ILE A 344 4.46 22.32 6.12
N SER A 345 5.41 23.25 6.20
CA SER A 345 5.27 24.48 6.99
C SER A 345 4.29 25.47 6.36
N GLN A 346 4.32 25.68 5.04
CA GLN A 346 3.35 26.54 4.33
C GLN A 346 1.92 26.00 4.37
N ARG A 347 1.72 24.68 4.54
CA ARG A 347 0.39 24.08 4.76
C ARG A 347 -0.04 23.99 6.22
N GLY A 348 0.71 24.60 7.15
CA GLY A 348 0.33 24.66 8.56
C GLY A 348 0.26 23.28 9.24
N VAL A 349 0.94 22.26 8.71
CA VAL A 349 0.99 20.93 9.35
C VAL A 349 2.06 20.95 10.43
N THR A 350 1.75 21.65 11.52
CA THR A 350 2.51 21.72 12.77
C THR A 350 2.59 20.35 13.42
N LYS A 351 3.62 19.57 13.07
CA LYS A 351 3.87 18.22 13.62
C LYS A 351 3.91 18.18 15.16
N ALA A 352 4.15 19.30 15.83
CA ALA A 352 4.19 19.42 17.29
C ALA A 352 2.80 19.22 17.94
N GLU A 353 1.76 19.87 17.43
CA GLU A 353 0.39 19.79 17.99
C GLU A 353 -0.24 18.42 17.69
N ALA A 354 -0.01 17.90 16.48
CA ALA A 354 -0.41 16.54 16.11
C ALA A 354 0.27 15.45 16.97
N ALA A 355 1.44 15.72 17.56
CA ALA A 355 2.13 14.77 18.45
C ALA A 355 1.53 14.76 19.87
N ALA A 356 1.08 15.91 20.38
CA ALA A 356 0.46 16.02 21.71
C ALA A 356 -0.84 15.21 21.78
N SER A 357 -1.82 15.53 20.92
CA SER A 357 -3.07 14.78 20.75
C SER A 357 -2.83 13.28 20.49
N GLN A 358 -1.90 12.91 19.60
CA GLN A 358 -1.60 11.49 19.37
C GLN A 358 -1.10 10.78 20.63
N SER A 359 -0.26 11.42 21.45
CA SER A 359 0.23 10.80 22.68
C SER A 359 -0.89 10.60 23.73
N LEU A 360 -1.84 11.54 23.84
CA LEU A 360 -3.05 11.38 24.66
C LEU A 360 -3.92 10.21 24.17
N VAL A 361 -4.18 10.15 22.86
CA VAL A 361 -4.96 9.07 22.23
C VAL A 361 -4.31 7.71 22.48
N THR A 362 -2.98 7.59 22.36
CA THR A 362 -2.26 6.35 22.65
C THR A 362 -2.36 5.95 24.13
N ARG A 363 -2.26 6.91 25.06
CA ARG A 363 -2.43 6.64 26.52
C ARG A 363 -3.87 6.21 26.86
N LEU A 364 -4.88 6.83 26.25
CA LEU A 364 -6.29 6.43 26.37
C LEU A 364 -6.53 5.01 25.83
N GLN A 365 -6.02 4.69 24.64
CA GLN A 365 -6.12 3.35 24.05
C GLN A 365 -5.39 2.29 24.91
N ALA A 366 -4.23 2.61 25.50
CA ALA A 366 -3.53 1.73 26.43
C ALA A 366 -4.30 1.46 27.73
N ARG A 367 -5.23 2.35 28.12
CA ARG A 367 -6.17 2.17 29.23
C ARG A 367 -7.48 1.47 28.82
N GLY A 368 -7.63 1.08 27.56
CA GLY A 368 -8.77 0.33 27.04
C GLY A 368 -9.87 1.16 26.37
N TYR A 369 -9.71 2.48 26.24
CA TYR A 369 -10.68 3.35 25.59
C TYR A 369 -10.59 3.24 24.05
N ILE A 370 -11.74 3.11 23.38
CA ILE A 370 -11.85 3.13 21.92
C ILE A 370 -12.00 4.59 21.47
N VAL A 371 -10.88 5.20 21.08
CA VAL A 371 -10.83 6.58 20.59
C VAL A 371 -10.80 6.59 19.05
N VAL A 372 -11.80 7.23 18.42
CA VAL A 372 -11.94 7.40 16.97
C VAL A 372 -11.97 8.89 16.65
N ARG A 373 -11.29 9.33 15.59
CA ARG A 373 -11.39 10.72 15.09
C ARG A 373 -12.56 10.82 14.12
N GLU A 374 -13.48 11.76 14.34
CA GLU A 374 -14.64 12.01 13.48
C GLU A 374 -14.68 13.49 13.10
N GLY A 375 -14.22 13.78 11.87
CA GLY A 375 -13.98 15.15 11.41
C GLY A 375 -12.87 15.84 12.21
N ASP A 376 -13.20 17.00 12.75
CA ASP A 376 -12.30 17.81 13.60
C ASP A 376 -12.32 17.38 15.08
N GLY A 377 -13.31 16.57 15.48
CA GLY A 377 -13.49 16.07 16.84
C GLY A 377 -13.08 14.61 17.04
N TRP A 378 -13.34 14.12 18.26
CA TRP A 378 -13.04 12.78 18.72
C TRP A 378 -14.30 12.12 19.32
N VAL A 379 -14.43 10.81 19.15
CA VAL A 379 -15.46 9.98 19.77
C VAL A 379 -14.80 8.90 20.59
N ILE A 380 -15.13 8.84 21.88
CA ILE A 380 -14.61 7.85 22.83
C ILE A 380 -15.73 6.90 23.25
N ASP A 381 -15.47 5.59 23.10
CA ASP A 381 -16.37 4.47 23.43
C ASP A 381 -17.79 4.58 22.84
N GLN A 382 -17.93 5.30 21.71
CA GLN A 382 -19.22 5.63 21.07
C GLN A 382 -20.19 6.44 21.96
N ARG A 383 -19.71 6.99 23.08
CA ARG A 383 -20.53 7.66 24.12
C ARG A 383 -20.16 9.11 24.34
N HIS A 384 -18.87 9.43 24.28
CA HIS A 384 -18.37 10.78 24.51
C HIS A 384 -17.95 11.38 23.17
N GLN A 385 -18.68 12.41 22.72
CA GLN A 385 -18.26 13.26 21.62
C GLN A 385 -17.49 14.45 22.19
N ILE A 386 -16.35 14.74 21.60
CA ILE A 386 -15.35 15.71 22.05
C ILE A 386 -15.04 16.61 20.85
N ALA A 387 -15.35 17.89 20.94
CA ALA A 387 -15.30 18.80 19.79
C ALA A 387 -13.89 19.32 19.48
N ASN A 388 -12.99 19.35 20.47
CA ASN A 388 -11.67 19.95 20.36
C ASN A 388 -10.62 19.25 21.23
N GLU A 389 -9.34 19.62 21.06
CA GLU A 389 -8.21 19.00 21.79
C GLU A 389 -8.17 19.38 23.28
N ALA A 390 -8.74 20.54 23.67
CA ALA A 390 -8.85 20.94 25.07
C ALA A 390 -9.80 20.02 25.86
N GLU A 391 -10.96 19.70 25.28
CA GLU A 391 -11.90 18.72 25.83
C GLU A 391 -11.33 17.30 25.86
N LEU A 392 -10.51 16.91 24.87
CA LEU A 392 -9.80 15.63 24.87
C LEU A 392 -8.81 15.55 26.05
N THR A 393 -8.10 16.65 26.30
CA THR A 393 -7.15 16.76 27.42
C THR A 393 -7.89 16.73 28.76
N ALA A 394 -8.96 17.50 28.92
CA ALA A 394 -9.80 17.50 30.12
C ALA A 394 -10.44 16.12 30.38
N PHE A 395 -10.88 15.40 29.34
CA PHE A 395 -11.37 14.03 29.47
C PHE A 395 -10.26 13.07 29.94
N ALA A 396 -9.05 13.18 29.40
CA ALA A 396 -7.91 12.36 29.81
C ALA A 396 -7.51 12.64 31.27
N GLU A 397 -7.45 13.91 31.67
CA GLU A 397 -7.15 14.33 33.05
C GLU A 397 -8.23 13.87 34.05
N ALA A 398 -9.52 13.96 33.70
CA ALA A 398 -10.62 13.40 34.49
C ALA A 398 -10.56 11.86 34.64
N ARG A 399 -9.74 11.17 33.82
CA ARG A 399 -9.43 9.74 33.94
C ARG A 399 -8.04 9.46 34.53
N GLY A 400 -7.34 10.46 35.05
CA GLY A 400 -6.01 10.32 35.64
C GLY A 400 -4.89 10.11 34.61
N ILE A 401 -5.09 10.55 33.36
CA ILE A 401 -4.14 10.42 32.26
C ILE A 401 -3.63 11.82 31.90
N SER A 402 -2.65 12.32 32.65
CA SER A 402 -1.99 13.59 32.33
C SER A 402 -0.86 13.40 31.31
N LEU A 403 -0.56 14.44 30.53
CA LEU A 403 0.60 14.48 29.63
C LEU A 403 1.94 14.58 30.40
N GLY A 404 1.93 15.28 31.54
CA GLY A 404 3.12 15.62 32.31
C GLY A 404 3.77 14.46 33.08
N MET A 405 3.05 13.37 33.34
CA MET A 405 3.70 12.17 33.89
C MET A 405 4.48 11.45 32.78
N ALA A 406 5.80 11.55 32.83
CA ALA A 406 6.68 10.60 32.18
C ALA A 406 6.43 9.20 32.78
N ALA A 407 6.39 8.18 31.91
CA ALA A 407 6.16 6.78 32.28
C ALA A 407 7.49 6.06 32.54
#